data_AF-A0A429G6R6-F1
#
_entry.id   AF-A0A429G6R6-F1
#
_cell.length_a   1.000
_cell.length_b   1.000
_cell.length_c   1.000
_cell.angle_alpha   90.00
_cell.angle_beta   90.00
_cell.angle_gamma   90.00
#
_symmetry.space_group_name_H-M   'P 1'
#
loop_
_entity.id
_entity.type
_entity.pdbx_description
1 polymer ?
#
loop_
_entity_poly.entity_id
_entity_poly.type
_entity_poly.pdbx_seq_one_letter_code
_entity_poly.pdbx_strand_id
1 'polypeptide(L)'
;MDGLGFRERDGEVREDIPSGQRYDRVLHSGTEEARVKEFLEWVKDWFGSEISGVELFPSGKDKIRACSPEAKVEISNVFLRGVYVAKRAPYGFIISIEGSFIIGRSAKRHLVDLSESDFRRWMRGDDIELKLPEKGVYIVRYGEAFAGSGYYDGRVLRNLIPKVRTLEREG
;
A
#
# COMPACT_ATOMS: atom_id res chain seq x y z
N MET A 1 -18.42 13.46 -19.49
CA MET A 1 -17.48 12.42 -19.95
C MET A 1 -16.16 13.11 -20.15
N ASP A 2 -15.27 13.09 -19.16
CA ASP A 2 -13.94 13.66 -19.31
C ASP A 2 -12.92 12.57 -18.98
N GLY A 3 -12.20 12.16 -20.02
CA GLY A 3 -11.21 11.11 -19.98
C GLY A 3 -10.00 11.55 -19.17
N LEU A 4 -9.55 10.66 -18.28
CA LEU A 4 -8.23 10.73 -17.66
C LEU A 4 -7.18 10.50 -18.76
N GLY A 5 -6.75 11.59 -19.40
CA GLY A 5 -5.65 11.59 -20.36
C GLY A 5 -4.31 11.38 -19.65
N PHE A 6 -3.83 10.15 -19.59
CA PHE A 6 -2.44 9.85 -19.26
C PHE A 6 -1.60 10.01 -20.54
N ARG A 7 -0.96 11.18 -20.70
CA ARG A 7 0.16 11.34 -21.63
C ARG A 7 1.44 10.90 -20.93
N GLU A 8 2.13 9.93 -21.51
CA GLU A 8 3.54 9.66 -21.21
C GLU A 8 4.35 10.93 -21.53
N ARG A 9 5.18 11.36 -20.57
CA ARG A 9 6.30 12.26 -20.81
C ARG A 9 7.49 11.77 -20.00
N ASP A 10 8.62 11.74 -20.70
CA ASP A 10 9.92 11.25 -20.30
C ASP A 10 10.43 11.88 -18.99
N GLY A 11 10.95 11.04 -18.09
CA GLY A 11 12.10 11.31 -17.21
C GLY A 11 12.14 12.61 -16.39
N GLU A 12 11.00 13.18 -15.97
CA GLU A 12 10.98 14.30 -15.03
C GLU A 12 10.74 13.81 -13.60
N VAL A 13 11.73 14.05 -12.73
CA VAL A 13 11.63 13.86 -11.28
C VAL A 13 10.46 14.71 -10.77
N ARG A 14 9.38 14.04 -10.39
CA ARG A 14 8.20 14.67 -9.78
C ARG A 14 8.55 15.25 -8.42
N GLU A 15 8.82 16.55 -8.37
CA GLU A 15 9.21 17.28 -7.16
C GLU A 15 8.14 17.26 -6.05
N ASP A 16 6.88 16.98 -6.41
CA ASP A 16 5.73 16.90 -5.51
C ASP A 16 5.65 15.60 -4.69
N ILE A 17 6.51 14.63 -4.98
CA ILE A 17 6.63 13.36 -4.27
C ILE A 17 7.75 13.49 -3.21
N PRO A 18 7.50 13.17 -1.92
CA PRO A 18 8.51 13.17 -0.86
C PRO A 18 9.74 12.35 -1.26
N SER A 19 10.93 12.73 -0.77
CA SER A 19 12.20 12.10 -1.17
C SER A 19 12.22 10.58 -1.00
N GLY A 20 11.55 10.03 0.02
CA GLY A 20 11.41 8.58 0.23
C GLY A 20 10.43 7.86 -0.72
N GLN A 21 9.84 8.59 -1.66
CA GLN A 21 8.88 8.11 -2.65
C GLN A 21 9.24 8.53 -4.09
N ARG A 22 10.30 9.32 -4.27
CA ARG A 22 10.83 9.68 -5.59
C ARG A 22 11.55 8.48 -6.18
N TYR A 23 10.88 7.73 -7.04
CA TYR A 23 11.53 6.69 -7.84
C TYR A 23 11.28 6.90 -9.32
N ASP A 24 12.16 7.72 -9.89
CA ASP A 24 12.28 7.99 -11.31
C ASP A 24 13.25 6.95 -11.89
N ARG A 25 12.71 5.79 -12.30
CA ARG A 25 13.27 4.85 -13.28
C ARG A 25 12.38 3.61 -13.35
N VAL A 26 11.48 3.60 -14.33
CA VAL A 26 10.76 2.42 -14.74
C VAL A 26 11.75 1.45 -15.40
N LEU A 27 12.10 0.40 -14.68
CA LEU A 27 12.63 -0.82 -15.28
C LEU A 27 11.73 -1.97 -14.85
N HIS A 28 10.88 -2.43 -15.77
CA HIS A 28 10.09 -3.67 -15.68
C HIS A 28 10.97 -4.95 -15.64
N SER A 29 12.27 -4.83 -15.31
CA SER A 29 13.30 -5.85 -15.51
C SER A 29 14.03 -6.28 -14.22
N GLY A 30 13.52 -5.93 -13.04
CA GLY A 30 14.07 -6.39 -11.77
C GLY A 30 13.68 -7.85 -11.47
N THR A 31 14.60 -8.63 -10.90
CA THR A 31 14.29 -10.00 -10.45
C THR A 31 13.20 -10.00 -9.38
N GLU A 32 12.64 -11.18 -9.10
CA GLU A 32 11.64 -11.35 -8.05
C GLU A 32 12.16 -10.91 -6.67
N GLU A 33 13.41 -11.25 -6.39
CA GLU A 33 14.12 -10.91 -5.15
C GLU A 33 14.34 -9.39 -5.05
N ALA A 34 14.70 -8.73 -6.16
CA ALA A 34 14.90 -7.29 -6.17
C ALA A 34 13.62 -6.53 -5.80
N ARG A 35 12.45 -7.02 -6.27
CA ARG A 35 11.14 -6.41 -5.95
C ARG A 35 10.77 -6.57 -4.47
N VAL A 36 11.01 -7.74 -3.89
CA VAL A 36 10.76 -7.96 -2.45
C VAL A 36 11.70 -7.12 -1.61
N LYS A 37 12.98 -7.04 -1.99
CA LYS A 37 13.98 -6.23 -1.30
C LYS A 37 13.62 -4.74 -1.31
N GLU A 38 13.25 -4.21 -2.47
CA GLU A 38 12.79 -2.83 -2.62
C GLU A 38 11.63 -2.51 -1.67
N PHE A 39 10.65 -3.40 -1.60
CA PHE A 39 9.51 -3.23 -0.71
C PHE A 39 9.90 -3.27 0.78
N LEU A 40 10.80 -4.18 1.17
CA LEU A 40 11.28 -4.26 2.56
C LEU A 40 12.06 -3.00 2.96
N GLU A 41 12.92 -2.48 2.07
CA GLU A 41 13.64 -1.22 2.28
C GLU A 41 12.65 -0.05 2.42
N TRP A 42 11.67 0.03 1.52
CA TRP A 42 10.63 1.06 1.60
C TRP A 42 9.79 0.97 2.88
N VAL A 43 9.42 -0.23 3.34
CA VAL A 43 8.69 -0.40 4.61
C VAL A 43 9.52 0.07 5.80
N LYS A 44 10.82 -0.25 5.81
CA LYS A 44 11.74 0.19 6.86
C LYS A 44 11.94 1.70 6.87
N ASP A 45 12.17 2.29 5.70
CA ASP A 45 12.48 3.71 5.56
C ASP A 45 11.23 4.59 5.70
N TRP A 46 10.08 4.13 5.21
CA TRP A 46 8.84 4.91 5.28
C TRP A 46 8.14 4.71 6.62
N PHE A 47 7.84 3.48 7.05
CA PHE A 47 7.08 3.23 8.27
C PHE A 47 7.94 3.02 9.53
N GLY A 48 9.25 2.82 9.38
CA GLY A 48 10.09 2.40 10.52
C GLY A 48 9.74 1.01 11.04
N SER A 49 9.13 0.19 10.17
CA SER A 49 8.60 -1.15 10.45
C SER A 49 9.53 -2.21 9.87
N GLU A 50 9.50 -3.40 10.46
CA GLU A 50 10.12 -4.60 9.91
C GLU A 50 9.06 -5.71 9.83
N ILE A 51 9.10 -6.46 8.72
CA ILE A 51 8.22 -7.60 8.48
C ILE A 51 8.97 -8.88 8.88
N SER A 52 8.37 -9.66 9.76
CA SER A 52 8.91 -10.95 10.21
C SER A 52 7.81 -12.00 10.34
N GLY A 53 8.18 -13.28 10.40
CA GLY A 53 7.24 -14.38 10.57
C GLY A 53 6.43 -14.75 9.32
N VAL A 54 6.72 -14.14 8.16
CA VAL A 54 6.10 -14.46 6.88
C VAL A 54 7.14 -14.48 5.77
N GLU A 55 6.86 -15.25 4.72
CA GLU A 55 7.64 -15.28 3.48
C GLU A 55 6.98 -14.38 2.44
N LEU A 56 7.72 -13.38 1.96
CA LEU A 56 7.27 -12.48 0.91
C LEU A 56 7.72 -12.97 -0.46
N PHE A 57 6.83 -12.86 -1.44
CA PHE A 57 7.12 -13.22 -2.83
C PHE A 57 6.32 -12.32 -3.77
N PRO A 58 6.86 -12.02 -4.96
CA PRO A 58 6.10 -11.28 -5.95
C PRO A 58 5.00 -12.16 -6.55
N SER A 59 3.97 -11.51 -7.08
CA SER A 59 2.93 -12.19 -7.84
C SER A 59 2.32 -11.24 -8.87
N GLY A 60 2.04 -11.75 -10.07
CA GLY A 60 1.46 -10.97 -11.15
C GLY A 60 2.21 -9.65 -11.43
N LYS A 61 1.49 -8.66 -11.97
CA LYS A 61 2.04 -7.34 -12.28
C LYS A 61 2.15 -6.48 -11.02
N ASP A 62 3.38 -6.40 -10.50
CA ASP A 62 3.84 -5.50 -9.43
C ASP A 62 3.21 -5.71 -8.05
N LYS A 63 2.69 -6.90 -7.76
CA LYS A 63 2.14 -7.24 -6.44
C LYS A 63 3.13 -8.04 -5.62
N ILE A 64 3.02 -7.87 -4.31
CA ILE A 64 3.73 -8.66 -3.31
C ILE A 64 2.68 -9.37 -2.46
N ARG A 65 2.98 -10.63 -2.13
CA ARG A 65 2.17 -11.47 -1.28
C ARG A 65 3.01 -12.05 -0.16
N ALA A 66 2.31 -12.47 0.89
CA ALA A 66 2.89 -13.15 2.04
C ALA A 66 2.25 -14.53 2.20
N CYS A 67 3.04 -15.53 2.56
CA CYS A 67 2.54 -16.78 3.14
C CYS A 67 3.32 -17.12 4.41
N SER A 68 2.84 -18.10 5.17
CA SER A 68 3.65 -18.63 6.26
C SER A 68 4.88 -19.38 5.69
N PRO A 69 5.97 -19.51 6.44
CA PRO A 69 7.15 -20.27 6.02
C PRO A 69 6.82 -21.71 5.59
N GLU A 70 5.89 -22.37 6.29
CA GLU A 70 5.45 -23.74 5.98
C GLU A 70 4.69 -23.82 4.65
N ALA A 71 4.00 -22.75 4.27
CA ALA A 71 3.27 -22.65 3.01
C ALA A 71 4.15 -22.25 1.82
N LYS A 72 5.47 -22.07 2.02
CA LYS A 72 6.43 -21.76 0.95
C LYS A 72 6.63 -22.92 -0.03
N VAL A 73 6.32 -24.15 0.39
CA VAL A 73 6.48 -25.37 -0.41
C VAL A 73 5.82 -25.21 -1.78
N GLU A 74 6.52 -25.69 -2.81
CA GLU A 74 6.02 -25.64 -4.18
C GLU A 74 4.90 -26.67 -4.37
N ILE A 75 3.67 -26.22 -4.16
CA ILE A 75 2.47 -27.01 -4.44
C ILE A 75 2.06 -26.75 -5.89
N SER A 76 1.98 -27.81 -6.70
CA SER A 76 1.49 -27.74 -8.08
C SER A 76 -0.02 -27.43 -8.12
N ASN A 77 -0.47 -26.77 -9.19
CA ASN A 77 -1.90 -26.45 -9.43
C ASN A 77 -2.57 -25.55 -8.38
N VAL A 78 -1.82 -24.71 -7.66
CA VAL A 78 -2.40 -23.70 -6.76
C VAL A 78 -2.93 -22.50 -7.56
N PHE A 79 -4.23 -22.24 -7.47
CA PHE A 79 -4.85 -21.07 -8.08
C PHE A 79 -4.37 -19.75 -7.43
N LEU A 80 -4.16 -19.74 -6.12
CA LEU A 80 -3.81 -18.55 -5.36
C LEU A 80 -3.01 -18.91 -4.10
N ARG A 81 -1.75 -18.45 -4.00
CA ARG A 81 -0.90 -18.65 -2.81
C ARG A 81 -0.81 -17.38 -1.96
N GLY A 82 -1.01 -17.52 -0.65
CA GLY A 82 -0.79 -16.46 0.32
C GLY A 82 -1.81 -15.31 0.27
N VAL A 83 -1.56 -14.28 1.07
CA VAL A 83 -2.38 -13.05 1.15
C VAL A 83 -1.75 -11.94 0.31
N TYR A 84 -2.57 -11.09 -0.28
CA TYR A 84 -2.08 -9.89 -0.95
C TYR A 84 -1.57 -8.89 0.11
N VAL A 85 -0.38 -8.34 -0.09
CA VAL A 85 0.25 -7.42 0.87
C VAL A 85 0.28 -6.02 0.30
N ALA A 86 0.88 -5.87 -0.87
CA ALA A 86 1.10 -4.57 -1.46
C ALA A 86 1.14 -4.64 -2.99
N LYS A 87 0.90 -3.51 -3.64
CA LYS A 87 1.19 -3.31 -5.06
C LYS A 87 1.98 -2.03 -5.24
N ARG A 88 3.01 -2.10 -6.10
CA ARG A 88 3.79 -0.92 -6.46
C ARG A 88 2.94 0.13 -7.18
N ALA A 89 3.20 1.39 -6.91
CA ALA A 89 2.58 2.56 -7.51
C ALA A 89 3.63 3.64 -7.77
N PRO A 90 3.33 4.68 -8.58
CA PRO A 90 4.28 5.76 -8.86
C PRO A 90 4.77 6.54 -7.63
N TYR A 91 4.07 6.44 -6.50
CA TYR A 91 4.34 7.15 -5.24
C TYR A 91 4.71 6.20 -4.10
N GLY A 92 5.22 5.00 -4.40
CA GLY A 92 5.59 3.97 -3.42
C GLY A 92 4.73 2.72 -3.55
N PHE A 93 4.16 2.24 -2.46
CA PHE A 93 3.33 1.02 -2.46
C PHE A 93 1.94 1.28 -1.91
N ILE A 94 0.92 0.74 -2.58
CA ILE A 94 -0.43 0.64 -2.06
C ILE A 94 -0.47 -0.59 -1.15
N ILE A 95 -0.69 -0.36 0.14
CA ILE A 95 -0.79 -1.41 1.14
C ILE A 95 -2.25 -1.87 1.26
N SER A 96 -2.44 -3.18 1.13
CA SER A 96 -3.74 -3.84 1.33
C SER A 96 -4.15 -3.86 2.81
N ILE A 97 -5.37 -4.29 3.11
CA ILE A 97 -5.83 -4.48 4.50
C ILE A 97 -4.94 -5.49 5.24
N GLU A 98 -4.65 -6.63 4.64
CA GLU A 98 -3.81 -7.67 5.25
C GLU A 98 -2.36 -7.21 5.39
N GLY A 99 -1.84 -6.51 4.38
CA GLY A 99 -0.51 -5.89 4.45
C GLY A 99 -0.42 -4.82 5.53
N SER A 100 -1.48 -4.05 5.75
CA SER A 100 -1.50 -3.01 6.77
C SER A 100 -1.47 -3.59 8.18
N PHE A 101 -2.09 -4.76 8.38
CA PHE A 101 -1.94 -5.51 9.63
C PHE A 101 -0.51 -6.03 9.81
N ILE A 102 0.11 -6.61 8.77
CA ILE A 102 1.48 -7.16 8.85
C ILE A 102 2.50 -6.06 9.19
N ILE A 103 2.43 -4.92 8.49
CA ILE A 103 3.38 -3.81 8.64
C ILE A 103 3.05 -2.96 9.87
N GLY A 104 1.77 -2.62 10.03
CA GLY A 104 1.32 -1.62 10.99
C GLY A 104 1.54 -2.02 12.45
N ARG A 105 1.68 -3.31 12.75
CA ARG A 105 1.96 -3.81 14.10
C ARG A 105 3.32 -3.40 14.66
N SER A 106 4.31 -3.16 13.80
CA SER A 106 5.65 -2.70 14.20
C SER A 106 5.99 -1.30 13.68
N ALA A 107 5.06 -0.66 12.97
CA ALA A 107 5.25 0.67 12.40
C ALA A 107 5.36 1.76 13.48
N LYS A 108 6.28 2.69 13.27
CA LYS A 108 6.61 3.78 14.20
C LYS A 108 6.18 5.14 13.70
N ARG A 109 5.88 5.26 12.40
CA ARG A 109 5.51 6.50 11.72
C ARG A 109 4.60 6.19 10.53
N HIS A 110 3.97 7.24 9.99
CA HIS A 110 3.05 7.18 8.85
C HIS A 110 1.84 6.25 9.06
N LEU A 111 1.34 6.24 10.28
CA LEU A 111 0.06 5.67 10.69
C LEU A 111 -0.95 6.80 10.89
N VAL A 112 -2.22 6.54 10.60
CA VAL A 112 -3.32 7.46 10.90
C VAL A 112 -4.44 6.73 11.62
N ASP A 113 -4.77 7.23 12.82
CA ASP A 113 -5.94 6.83 13.59
C ASP A 113 -7.14 7.65 13.15
N LEU A 114 -8.18 6.98 12.64
CA LEU A 114 -9.43 7.64 12.31
C LEU A 114 -10.37 7.67 13.51
N SER A 115 -11.27 8.65 13.51
CA SER A 115 -12.47 8.61 14.35
C SER A 115 -13.39 7.46 13.90
N GLU A 116 -14.34 7.03 14.72
CA GLU A 116 -15.30 6.00 14.29
C GLU A 116 -16.09 6.44 13.05
N SER A 117 -16.50 7.72 13.00
CA SER A 117 -17.23 8.29 11.87
C SER A 117 -16.40 8.29 10.59
N ASP A 118 -15.12 8.68 10.67
CA ASP A 118 -14.24 8.70 9.50
C ASP A 118 -13.83 7.29 9.09
N PHE A 119 -13.68 6.37 10.04
CA PHE A 119 -13.45 4.97 9.75
C PHE A 119 -14.61 4.36 8.97
N ARG A 120 -15.87 4.64 9.35
CA ARG A 120 -17.05 4.18 8.59
C ARG A 120 -17.08 4.75 7.17
N ARG A 121 -16.74 6.03 7.00
CA ARG A 121 -16.61 6.68 5.68
C ARG A 121 -15.49 6.04 4.86
N TRP A 122 -14.32 5.84 5.48
CA TRP A 122 -13.17 5.17 4.88
C TRP A 122 -13.52 3.76 4.38
N MET A 123 -14.24 2.98 5.19
CA MET A 123 -14.66 1.64 4.79
C MET A 123 -15.71 1.64 3.68
N ARG A 124 -16.39 2.77 3.41
CA ARG A 124 -17.27 2.96 2.24
C ARG A 124 -16.53 3.50 1.00
N GLY A 125 -15.21 3.65 1.09
CA GLY A 125 -14.38 4.15 -0.01
C GLY A 125 -14.27 5.66 -0.09
N ASP A 126 -14.70 6.39 0.94
CA ASP A 126 -14.59 7.84 0.95
C ASP A 126 -13.16 8.29 1.27
N ASP A 127 -12.78 9.42 0.68
CA ASP A 127 -11.59 10.18 1.05
C ASP A 127 -11.83 10.96 2.36
N ILE A 128 -10.77 11.17 3.15
CA ILE A 128 -10.85 11.90 4.42
C ILE A 128 -10.03 13.18 4.35
N GLU A 129 -10.68 14.32 4.61
CA GLU A 129 -9.97 15.58 4.81
C GLU A 129 -9.38 15.63 6.22
N LEU A 130 -8.05 15.76 6.31
CA LEU A 130 -7.32 15.80 7.57
C LEU A 130 -5.93 16.40 7.33
N LYS A 131 -5.18 16.69 8.40
CA LYS A 131 -3.81 17.17 8.29
C LYS A 131 -2.83 16.13 8.78
N LEU A 132 -1.88 15.74 7.94
CA LEU A 132 -0.76 14.86 8.27
C LEU A 132 0.58 15.57 8.07
N PRO A 133 1.66 15.09 8.73
CA PRO A 133 2.96 15.75 8.72
C PRO A 133 3.57 15.95 7.33
N GLU A 134 3.39 15.01 6.41
CA GLU A 134 3.96 15.05 5.07
C GLU A 134 3.11 14.28 4.08
N LYS A 135 3.25 14.58 2.78
CA LYS A 135 2.59 13.82 1.71
C LYS A 135 3.05 12.37 1.72
N GLY A 136 2.23 11.46 1.20
CA GLY A 136 2.64 10.07 1.01
C GLY A 136 1.65 9.02 1.46
N VAL A 137 2.08 7.75 1.44
CA VAL A 137 1.23 6.63 1.83
C VAL A 137 1.13 6.53 3.35
N TYR A 138 -0.08 6.43 3.89
CA TYR A 138 -0.31 6.18 5.32
C TYR A 138 -1.06 4.86 5.51
N ILE A 139 -0.70 4.10 6.54
CA ILE A 139 -1.52 2.98 7.01
C ILE A 139 -2.65 3.55 7.86
N VAL A 140 -3.89 3.13 7.55
CA VAL A 140 -5.09 3.59 8.23
C VAL A 140 -5.50 2.57 9.29
N ARG A 141 -5.81 3.05 10.50
CA ARG A 141 -6.30 2.22 11.60
C ARG A 141 -7.45 2.88 12.37
N TYR A 142 -8.20 2.05 13.09
CA TYR A 142 -9.18 2.45 14.09
C TYR A 142 -9.08 1.50 15.28
N GLY A 143 -8.55 2.02 16.40
CA GLY A 143 -8.17 1.17 17.53
C GLY A 143 -7.15 0.11 17.09
N GLU A 144 -7.45 -1.16 17.37
CA GLU A 144 -6.62 -2.31 16.98
C GLU A 144 -6.85 -2.79 15.54
N ALA A 145 -7.84 -2.24 14.83
CA ALA A 145 -8.19 -2.64 13.48
C ALA A 145 -7.38 -1.88 12.43
N PHE A 146 -6.83 -2.61 11.46
CA PHE A 146 -6.13 -2.04 10.30
C PHE A 146 -7.02 -2.05 9.05
N ALA A 147 -6.96 -0.96 8.28
CA ALA A 147 -7.92 -0.62 7.23
C ALA A 147 -7.24 -0.37 5.87
N GLY A 148 -6.07 -0.98 5.63
CA GLY A 148 -5.31 -0.74 4.42
C GLY A 148 -4.54 0.57 4.48
N SER A 149 -4.46 1.26 3.34
CA SER A 149 -3.70 2.50 3.23
C SER A 149 -4.39 3.56 2.38
N GLY A 150 -3.94 4.80 2.59
CA GLY A 150 -4.32 5.96 1.80
C GLY A 150 -3.11 6.72 1.29
N TYR A 151 -3.29 7.54 0.25
CA TYR A 151 -2.28 8.51 -0.17
C TYR A 151 -2.71 9.91 0.27
N TYR A 152 -1.91 10.53 1.13
CA TYR A 152 -2.12 11.91 1.55
C TYR A 152 -1.44 12.86 0.56
N ASP A 153 -2.23 13.75 -0.04
CA ASP A 153 -1.74 14.70 -1.05
C ASP A 153 -1.35 16.08 -0.48
N GLY A 154 -1.38 16.23 0.84
CA GLY A 154 -1.14 17.50 1.53
C GLY A 154 -2.42 18.19 2.03
N ARG A 155 -3.59 17.66 1.65
CA ARG A 155 -4.89 18.13 2.13
C ARG A 155 -5.87 16.99 2.44
N VAL A 156 -5.87 15.96 1.59
CA VAL A 156 -6.83 14.87 1.65
C VAL A 156 -6.09 13.55 1.69
N LEU A 157 -6.52 12.64 2.56
CA LEU A 157 -6.11 11.25 2.54
C LEU A 157 -7.01 10.49 1.57
N ARG A 158 -6.48 10.19 0.39
CA ARG A 158 -7.20 9.49 -0.68
C ARG A 158 -7.27 8.00 -0.39
N ASN A 159 -8.46 7.44 -0.54
CA ASN A 159 -8.72 6.03 -0.27
C ASN A 159 -8.11 5.13 -1.35
N LEU A 160 -7.28 4.17 -0.93
CA LEU A 160 -6.67 3.19 -1.83
C LEU A 160 -7.21 1.77 -1.65
N ILE A 161 -8.23 1.58 -0.80
CA ILE A 161 -8.93 0.30 -0.69
C ILE A 161 -9.64 0.02 -2.03
N PRO A 162 -9.48 -1.17 -2.63
CA PRO A 162 -10.23 -1.53 -3.82
C PRO A 162 -11.73 -1.44 -3.58
N LYS A 163 -12.49 -0.86 -4.52
CA LYS A 163 -13.97 -0.72 -4.42
C LYS A 163 -14.70 -2.03 -4.09
N VAL A 164 -14.20 -3.17 -4.57
CA VAL A 164 -14.77 -4.49 -4.26
C VAL A 164 -14.63 -4.91 -2.78
N ARG A 165 -13.84 -4.16 -2.00
CA ARG A 165 -13.62 -4.34 -0.57
C ARG A 165 -14.26 -3.23 0.27
N THR A 166 -14.96 -2.28 -0.36
CA THR A 166 -15.68 -1.24 0.37
C THR A 166 -17.08 -1.72 0.73
N LEU A 167 -17.59 -1.25 1.86
CA LEU A 167 -18.98 -1.50 2.28
C LEU A 167 -19.95 -0.83 1.31
N GLU A 168 -21.05 -1.53 1.02
CA GLU A 168 -22.16 -0.94 0.29
C GLU A 168 -22.69 0.28 1.07
N ARG A 169 -23.11 1.31 0.33
CA ARG A 169 -23.79 2.45 0.93
C ARG A 169 -25.21 2.00 1.26
N GLU A 170 -25.61 2.12 2.53
CA GLU A 170 -27.01 2.00 2.91
C GLU A 170 -27.79 3.09 2.14
N GLY A 171 -28.84 2.67 1.44
CA GLY A 171 -29.70 3.52 0.63
C GLY A 171 -30.70 4.31 1.44
#